data_AF-A0A8S9GT98-F1
#
_entry.id   AF-A0A8S9GT98-F1
#
_cell.length_a   1.000
_cell.length_b   1.000
_cell.length_c   1.000
_cell.angle_alpha   90.00
_cell.angle_beta   90.00
_cell.angle_gamma   90.00
#
_symmetry.space_group_name_H-M   'P 1'
#
loop_
_entity.id
_entity.type
_entity.pdbx_description
1 polymer ?
#
loop_
_entity_poly.entity_id
_entity_poly.type
_entity_poly.pdbx_seq_one_letter_code
_entity_poly.pdbx_strand_id
1 'polypeptide(L)'
;MALMNGSLNLPSIYNHRQSTFSPAAPRTTSLRISAVQTDPKPPSSSVTTPATATKTVGVNVGKSKWSPESWKAKTALQQPEYPDVAELEAVLETIEAFPPIVFAGEARLLEERLGQAAMGEAFLLQGGDCAESFKEFNANNIRDTFRILLQMGAVLMFGGQVPVVKVGRMAGQFAKPRSDSFEERNGVKLPSYRGDNINGDAFDSKSRIPDPQRMIRAYCQSAATLNLLRAFATGGYAAMQRVTQWNLDFTEKSEQGDR
;
A
#
# COMPACT_ATOMS: atom_id res chain seq x y z
N MET A 1 -1.98 2.41 -8.94
CA MET A 1 -0.56 2.07 -8.73
C MET A 1 0.19 2.14 -10.04
N ALA A 2 0.82 3.27 -10.34
CA ALA A 2 1.59 3.43 -11.57
C ALA A 2 3.02 2.92 -11.32
N LEU A 3 3.37 1.77 -11.89
CA LEU A 3 4.73 1.25 -11.86
C LEU A 3 5.54 1.87 -12.99
N MET A 4 6.63 2.53 -12.62
CA MET A 4 7.55 3.15 -13.54
C MET A 4 8.75 2.22 -13.73
N ASN A 5 9.04 1.82 -14.97
CA ASN A 5 10.30 1.18 -15.36
C ASN A 5 10.99 2.07 -16.39
N GLY A 6 12.11 2.68 -16.01
CA GLY A 6 13.11 3.17 -16.95
C GLY A 6 14.29 2.21 -16.93
N SER A 7 14.31 1.24 -17.84
CA SER A 7 15.49 0.40 -18.09
C SER A 7 16.43 1.16 -19.02
N LEU A 8 17.62 1.53 -18.53
CA LEU A 8 18.68 2.13 -19.32
C LEU A 8 19.67 1.04 -19.75
N ASN A 9 19.73 0.75 -21.05
CA ASN A 9 20.82 0.01 -21.67
C ASN A 9 21.98 0.99 -21.92
N LEU A 10 23.17 0.69 -21.39
CA LEU A 10 24.42 1.37 -21.74
C LEU A 10 25.19 0.53 -22.78
N PRO A 11 25.83 1.15 -23.79
CA PRO A 11 26.66 0.44 -24.75
C PRO A 11 28.05 0.13 -24.16
N SER A 12 28.48 -1.12 -24.33
CA SER A 12 29.79 -1.63 -23.91
C SER A 12 30.89 -1.12 -24.83
N ILE A 13 31.86 -0.40 -24.27
CA ILE A 13 33.16 -0.14 -24.89
C ILE A 13 34.20 -0.48 -23.84
N TYR A 14 34.92 -1.60 -23.96
CA TYR A 14 36.33 -1.76 -23.55
C TYR A 14 36.87 -3.11 -24.05
N ASN A 15 37.94 -3.04 -24.84
CA ASN A 15 38.67 -4.18 -25.40
C ASN A 15 39.78 -4.66 -24.43
N HIS A 16 39.84 -5.98 -24.29
CA HIS A 16 40.94 -6.89 -23.91
C HIS A 16 42.13 -6.44 -23.03
N ARG A 17 42.27 -7.12 -21.88
CA ARG A 17 43.47 -7.89 -21.51
C ARG A 17 43.06 -9.21 -20.83
N GLN A 18 43.49 -10.33 -21.41
CA GLN A 18 43.27 -11.68 -20.86
C GLN A 18 44.28 -11.96 -19.74
N SER A 19 43.80 -12.36 -18.57
CA SER A 19 44.56 -13.16 -17.60
C SER A 19 43.75 -14.42 -17.30
N THR A 20 44.38 -15.57 -17.51
CA THR A 20 43.83 -16.90 -17.30
C THR A 20 43.75 -17.22 -15.81
N PHE A 21 42.55 -17.50 -15.30
CA PHE A 21 42.32 -18.10 -13.98
C PHE A 21 41.34 -19.28 -14.11
N SER A 22 41.75 -20.44 -13.62
CA SER A 22 40.97 -21.69 -13.57
C SER A 22 39.74 -21.59 -12.67
N PRO A 23 38.62 -22.28 -12.99
CA PRO A 23 37.44 -22.28 -12.15
C PRO A 23 37.56 -23.30 -11.00
N ALA A 24 37.52 -22.81 -9.76
CA ALA A 24 37.23 -23.64 -8.59
C ALA A 24 35.71 -23.71 -8.37
N ALA A 25 35.19 -24.90 -8.13
CA ALA A 25 33.76 -25.19 -7.97
C ALA A 25 33.12 -24.45 -6.77
N PRO A 26 31.87 -23.98 -6.87
CA PRO A 26 31.20 -23.30 -5.76
C PRO A 26 30.78 -24.30 -4.67
N ARG A 27 31.25 -24.06 -3.44
CA ARG A 27 30.71 -24.71 -2.23
C ARG A 27 29.39 -24.04 -1.86
N THR A 28 28.30 -24.78 -1.97
CA THR A 28 26.97 -24.40 -1.48
C THR A 28 26.93 -24.55 0.04
N THR A 29 27.22 -23.49 0.79
CA THR A 29 26.85 -23.40 2.21
C THR A 29 25.40 -22.94 2.32
N SER A 30 24.48 -23.89 2.43
CA SER A 30 23.08 -23.66 2.81
C SER A 30 23.04 -23.18 4.26
N LEU A 31 22.98 -21.87 4.50
CA LEU A 31 22.58 -21.34 5.79
C LEU A 31 21.06 -21.51 5.94
N ARG A 32 20.64 -22.63 6.55
CA ARG A 32 19.26 -22.78 7.05
C ARG A 32 19.08 -21.84 8.24
N ILE A 33 18.27 -20.79 8.07
CA ILE A 33 17.69 -20.07 9.20
C ILE A 33 16.59 -20.98 9.76
N SER A 34 16.91 -21.75 10.80
CA SER A 34 15.93 -22.48 11.59
C SER A 34 15.34 -21.53 12.62
N ALA A 35 14.02 -21.29 12.56
CA ALA A 35 13.30 -20.67 13.66
C ALA A 35 13.42 -21.57 14.90
N VAL A 36 14.02 -21.05 15.98
CA VAL A 36 14.11 -21.75 17.27
C VAL A 36 12.75 -21.60 17.95
N GLN A 37 11.91 -22.61 17.83
CA GLN A 37 10.74 -22.78 18.66
C GLN A 37 11.16 -23.61 19.88
N THR A 38 11.32 -22.96 21.04
CA THR A 38 11.60 -23.65 22.30
C THR A 38 10.30 -24.21 22.85
N ASP A 39 10.02 -25.48 22.57
CA ASP A 39 8.97 -26.20 23.30
C ASP A 39 9.47 -26.56 24.72
N PRO A 40 8.67 -26.34 25.77
CA PRO A 40 9.05 -26.72 27.12
C PRO A 40 9.00 -28.24 27.28
N LYS A 41 10.10 -28.82 27.77
CA LYS A 41 10.23 -30.24 28.10
C LYS A 41 9.29 -30.62 29.27
N PRO A 42 8.42 -31.63 29.14
CA PRO A 42 7.64 -32.12 30.27
C PRO A 42 8.44 -33.12 31.12
N PRO A 43 8.23 -33.19 32.44
CA PRO A 43 8.82 -34.20 33.31
C PRO A 43 8.13 -35.56 33.12
N SER A 44 8.91 -36.64 33.19
CA SER A 44 8.40 -38.01 33.21
C SER A 44 7.97 -38.41 34.62
N SER A 45 6.69 -38.73 34.81
CA SER A 45 6.28 -39.77 35.75
C SER A 45 4.82 -40.16 35.52
N SER A 46 4.63 -41.47 35.43
CA SER A 46 3.39 -42.19 35.22
C SER A 46 2.51 -42.22 36.47
N VAL A 47 1.26 -41.76 36.37
CA VAL A 47 0.17 -42.14 37.29
C VAL A 47 -1.13 -42.34 36.50
N THR A 48 -1.72 -43.51 36.69
CA THR A 48 -2.94 -44.04 36.06
C THR A 48 -4.23 -43.37 36.59
N THR A 49 -5.31 -43.45 35.78
CA THR A 49 -6.79 -43.53 36.05
C THR A 49 -7.67 -42.38 35.45
N PRO A 50 -9.00 -42.54 35.23
CA PRO A 50 -9.62 -42.86 33.93
C PRO A 50 -10.53 -41.77 33.29
N ALA A 51 -10.75 -41.93 31.98
CA ALA A 51 -11.89 -41.53 31.13
C ALA A 51 -12.50 -40.11 31.21
N THR A 52 -12.41 -39.36 30.09
CA THR A 52 -13.55 -38.66 29.47
C THR A 52 -13.23 -38.43 27.99
N ALA A 53 -14.09 -38.93 27.09
CA ALA A 53 -13.92 -38.77 25.65
C ALA A 53 -14.24 -37.32 25.23
N THR A 54 -13.21 -36.52 24.97
CA THR A 54 -13.37 -35.19 24.39
C THR A 54 -13.64 -35.36 22.89
N LYS A 55 -14.87 -35.10 22.45
CA LYS A 55 -15.18 -34.93 21.03
C LYS A 55 -14.32 -33.80 20.49
N THR A 56 -13.39 -34.14 19.60
CA THR A 56 -12.73 -33.19 18.72
C THR A 56 -13.80 -32.51 17.88
N VAL A 57 -14.10 -31.26 18.20
CA VAL A 57 -14.82 -30.37 17.27
C VAL A 57 -13.86 -30.14 16.12
N GLY A 58 -14.00 -30.95 15.07
CA GLY A 58 -13.36 -30.69 13.80
C GLY A 58 -13.82 -29.33 13.32
N VAL A 59 -12.92 -28.35 13.34
CA VAL A 59 -13.14 -27.10 12.62
C VAL A 59 -13.21 -27.48 11.16
N ASN A 60 -14.45 -27.64 10.68
CA ASN A 60 -14.74 -27.85 9.28
C ASN A 60 -14.48 -26.50 8.61
N VAL A 61 -13.22 -26.25 8.21
CA VAL A 61 -12.89 -25.14 7.32
C VAL A 61 -13.50 -25.48 5.98
N GLY A 62 -14.81 -25.25 5.87
CA GLY A 62 -15.52 -25.37 4.61
C GLY A 62 -14.81 -24.47 3.61
N LYS A 63 -14.25 -25.09 2.56
CA LYS A 63 -13.74 -24.40 1.38
C LYS A 63 -14.92 -23.71 0.69
N SER A 64 -15.42 -22.61 1.22
CA SER A 64 -16.33 -21.75 0.47
C SER A 64 -15.56 -21.24 -0.74
N LYS A 65 -16.06 -21.52 -1.95
CA LYS A 65 -15.47 -21.00 -3.19
C LYS A 65 -15.47 -19.47 -3.10
N TRP A 66 -14.30 -18.87 -3.30
CA TRP A 66 -14.15 -17.42 -3.23
C TRP A 66 -14.96 -16.73 -4.34
N SER A 67 -15.62 -15.63 -3.99
CA SER A 67 -16.26 -14.68 -4.90
C SER A 67 -16.13 -13.27 -4.32
N PRO A 68 -16.32 -12.20 -5.13
CA PRO A 68 -16.32 -10.83 -4.63
C PRO A 68 -17.31 -10.59 -3.49
N GLU A 69 -18.40 -11.35 -3.41
CA GLU A 69 -19.42 -11.24 -2.36
C GLU A 69 -19.12 -12.04 -1.09
N SER A 70 -18.15 -12.95 -1.13
CA SER A 70 -17.89 -13.91 -0.04
C SER A 70 -17.51 -13.25 1.30
N TRP A 71 -17.01 -12.00 1.28
CA TRP A 71 -16.66 -11.25 2.51
C TRP A 71 -17.90 -10.79 3.28
N LYS A 72 -19.05 -10.58 2.63
CA LYS A 72 -20.29 -10.12 3.28
C LYS A 72 -20.82 -11.12 4.31
N ALA A 73 -20.43 -12.40 4.19
CA ALA A 73 -20.75 -13.45 5.14
C ALA A 73 -19.80 -13.51 6.35
N LYS A 74 -18.81 -12.61 6.43
CA LYS A 74 -17.83 -12.51 7.52
C LYS A 74 -18.06 -11.23 8.33
N THR A 75 -17.61 -11.23 9.57
CA THR A 75 -17.64 -10.02 10.41
C THR A 75 -16.68 -8.97 9.85
N ALA A 76 -17.22 -7.90 9.26
CA ALA A 76 -16.47 -6.75 8.78
C ALA A 76 -16.61 -5.58 9.75
N LEU A 77 -15.52 -5.21 10.43
CA LEU A 77 -15.51 -4.05 11.32
C LEU A 77 -15.40 -2.74 10.51
N GLN A 78 -15.68 -1.61 11.17
CA GLN A 78 -15.48 -0.25 10.66
C GLN A 78 -16.34 0.15 9.45
N GLN A 79 -17.32 -0.68 9.06
CA GLN A 79 -18.25 -0.36 7.99
C GLN A 79 -19.15 0.81 8.39
N PRO A 80 -19.49 1.72 7.45
CA PRO A 80 -20.53 2.71 7.66
C PRO A 80 -21.92 2.06 7.70
N GLU A 81 -22.85 2.74 8.36
CA GLU A 81 -24.28 2.44 8.29
C GLU A 81 -24.93 3.50 7.39
N TYR A 82 -25.24 3.13 6.14
CA TYR A 82 -25.93 4.03 5.22
C TYR A 82 -27.44 4.02 5.49
N PRO A 83 -28.10 5.19 5.55
CA PRO A 83 -29.52 5.28 5.90
C PRO A 83 -30.45 4.77 4.78
N ASP A 84 -30.04 4.91 3.52
CA ASP A 84 -30.79 4.45 2.35
C ASP A 84 -30.02 3.33 1.65
N VAL A 85 -30.52 2.10 1.76
CA VAL A 85 -29.94 0.91 1.14
C VAL A 85 -30.18 0.89 -0.37
N ALA A 86 -31.32 1.42 -0.85
CA ALA A 86 -31.60 1.47 -2.27
C ALA A 86 -30.67 2.44 -3.00
N GLU A 87 -30.37 3.59 -2.37
CA GLU A 87 -29.36 4.52 -2.87
C GLU A 87 -27.96 3.88 -2.88
N LEU A 88 -27.59 3.15 -1.83
CA LEU A 88 -26.31 2.44 -1.77
C LEU A 88 -26.17 1.46 -2.93
N GLU A 89 -27.16 0.59 -3.17
CA GLU A 89 -27.12 -0.38 -4.26
C GLU A 89 -27.05 0.31 -5.64
N ALA A 90 -27.81 1.38 -5.86
CA ALA A 90 -27.74 2.15 -7.11
C ALA A 90 -26.35 2.76 -7.37
N VAL A 91 -25.67 3.23 -6.31
CA VAL A 91 -24.30 3.72 -6.42
C VAL A 91 -23.31 2.59 -6.68
N LEU A 92 -23.47 1.42 -6.05
CA LEU A 92 -22.62 0.26 -6.29
C LEU A 92 -22.73 -0.23 -7.74
N GLU A 93 -23.95 -0.33 -8.28
CA GLU A 93 -24.19 -0.66 -9.71
C GLU A 93 -23.51 0.36 -10.64
N THR A 94 -23.57 1.64 -10.29
CA THR A 94 -22.92 2.70 -11.07
C THR A 94 -21.40 2.54 -11.09
N ILE A 95 -20.78 2.26 -9.94
CA ILE A 95 -19.32 2.08 -9.83
C ILE A 95 -18.87 0.78 -10.51
N GLU A 96 -19.66 -0.29 -10.45
CA GLU A 96 -19.37 -1.55 -11.15
C GLU A 96 -19.28 -1.37 -12.66
N ALA A 97 -20.08 -0.46 -13.23
CA ALA A 97 -20.05 -0.12 -14.65
C ALA A 97 -18.85 0.78 -15.05
N PHE A 98 -18.13 1.37 -14.09
CA PHE A 98 -17.01 2.26 -14.39
C PHE A 98 -15.73 1.51 -14.78
N PRO A 99 -14.85 2.11 -15.59
CA PRO A 99 -13.55 1.53 -15.90
C PRO A 99 -12.71 1.27 -14.64
N PRO A 100 -11.89 0.20 -14.60
CA PRO A 100 -11.02 -0.05 -13.47
C PRO A 100 -9.92 1.03 -13.36
N ILE A 101 -9.53 1.36 -12.12
CA ILE A 101 -8.47 2.35 -11.86
C ILE A 101 -7.07 1.83 -12.27
N VAL A 102 -6.85 0.52 -12.17
CA VAL A 102 -5.58 -0.14 -12.57
C VAL A 102 -5.86 -1.35 -13.44
N PHE A 103 -4.92 -1.63 -14.35
CA PHE A 103 -4.98 -2.84 -15.16
C PHE A 103 -4.38 -4.04 -14.40
N ALA A 104 -4.93 -5.24 -14.61
CA ALA A 104 -4.47 -6.44 -13.92
C ALA A 104 -2.98 -6.77 -14.13
N GLY A 105 -2.43 -6.45 -15.32
CA GLY A 105 -1.00 -6.60 -15.60
C GLY A 105 -0.10 -5.74 -14.70
N GLU A 106 -0.57 -4.55 -14.30
CA GLU A 106 0.19 -3.68 -13.40
C GLU A 106 0.24 -4.24 -11.98
N ALA A 107 -0.85 -4.87 -11.52
CA ALA A 107 -0.89 -5.54 -10.22
C ALA A 107 0.05 -6.76 -10.18
N ARG A 108 0.10 -7.57 -11.25
CA ARG A 108 1.05 -8.71 -11.34
C ARG A 108 2.50 -8.23 -11.38
N LEU A 109 2.77 -7.15 -12.11
CA LEU A 109 4.10 -6.55 -12.16
C LEU A 109 4.51 -5.98 -10.79
N LEU A 110 3.56 -5.47 -9.99
CA LEU A 110 3.84 -5.08 -8.62
C LEU A 110 4.22 -6.28 -7.78
N GLU A 111 3.39 -7.33 -7.84
CA GLU A 111 3.57 -8.55 -7.06
C GLU A 111 4.98 -9.13 -7.26
N GLU A 112 5.44 -9.19 -8.52
CA GLU A 112 6.81 -9.61 -8.84
C GLU A 112 7.88 -8.74 -8.14
N ARG A 113 7.73 -7.42 -8.20
CA ARG A 113 8.67 -6.47 -7.56
C ARG A 113 8.62 -6.54 -6.03
N LEU A 114 7.45 -6.76 -5.45
CA LEU A 114 7.32 -7.00 -4.01
C LEU A 114 7.96 -8.34 -3.62
N GLY A 115 7.89 -9.35 -4.49
CA GLY A 115 8.63 -10.60 -4.35
C GLY A 115 10.14 -10.37 -4.28
N GLN A 116 10.69 -9.58 -5.20
CA GLN A 116 12.11 -9.17 -5.16
C GLN A 116 12.46 -8.47 -3.85
N ALA A 117 11.62 -7.56 -3.37
CA ALA A 117 11.84 -6.87 -2.11
C ALA A 117 11.81 -7.82 -0.91
N ALA A 118 10.89 -8.80 -0.90
CA ALA A 118 10.82 -9.83 0.14
C ALA A 118 12.07 -10.74 0.15
N MET A 119 12.72 -10.92 -1.00
CA MET A 119 13.98 -11.66 -1.14
C MET A 119 15.23 -10.81 -0.84
N GLY A 120 15.08 -9.53 -0.53
CA GLY A 120 16.18 -8.60 -0.28
C GLY A 120 16.86 -8.07 -1.54
N GLU A 121 16.29 -8.31 -2.72
CA GLU A 121 16.81 -7.86 -4.02
C GLU A 121 16.32 -6.46 -4.40
N ALA A 122 15.37 -5.90 -3.65
CA ALA A 122 14.83 -4.56 -3.81
C ALA A 122 14.38 -3.99 -2.45
N PHE A 123 14.12 -2.69 -2.39
CA PHE A 123 13.59 -2.01 -1.21
C PHE A 123 12.21 -1.40 -1.49
N LEU A 124 11.25 -1.54 -0.56
CA LEU A 124 9.92 -0.95 -0.69
C LEU A 124 9.87 0.44 -0.04
N LEU A 125 9.60 1.47 -0.84
CA LEU A 125 9.26 2.80 -0.37
C LEU A 125 7.76 3.04 -0.57
N GLN A 126 7.01 3.14 0.52
CA GLN A 126 5.60 3.51 0.51
C GLN A 126 5.36 4.79 1.30
N GLY A 127 4.66 5.76 0.71
CA GLY A 127 4.40 7.04 1.35
C GLY A 127 3.33 7.87 0.63
N GLY A 128 2.84 8.91 1.31
CA GLY A 128 1.75 9.77 0.84
C GLY A 128 0.84 10.14 2.00
N ASP A 129 -0.37 10.58 1.68
CA ASP A 129 -1.28 11.16 2.66
C ASP A 129 -1.82 10.12 3.66
N CYS A 130 -2.11 10.59 4.87
CA CYS A 130 -2.77 9.77 5.88
C CYS A 130 -4.20 9.43 5.44
N ALA A 131 -4.95 10.46 5.02
CA ALA A 131 -6.25 10.37 4.37
C ALA A 131 -6.33 11.49 3.32
N GLU A 132 -6.62 11.14 2.08
CA GLU A 132 -6.88 12.12 1.02
C GLU A 132 -8.22 12.85 1.31
N SER A 133 -8.29 14.13 0.99
CA SER A 133 -9.52 14.93 1.07
C SER A 133 -9.98 15.41 -0.30
N PHE A 134 -11.29 15.51 -0.48
CA PHE A 134 -11.92 16.12 -1.63
C PHE A 134 -11.69 17.64 -1.71
N LYS A 135 -11.41 18.30 -0.59
CA LYS A 135 -11.14 19.75 -0.54
C LYS A 135 -9.72 20.08 -0.99
N GLU A 136 -8.78 19.19 -0.73
CA GLU A 136 -7.35 19.37 -1.01
C GLU A 136 -6.95 18.76 -2.37
N PHE A 137 -7.93 18.56 -3.26
CA PHE A 137 -7.71 18.01 -4.59
C PHE A 137 -7.10 19.06 -5.53
N ASN A 138 -5.77 19.12 -5.54
CA ASN A 138 -5.01 20.03 -6.38
C ASN A 138 -3.80 19.32 -7.02
N ALA A 139 -3.53 19.63 -8.29
CA ALA A 139 -2.37 19.15 -9.03
C ALA A 139 -1.04 19.45 -8.35
N ASN A 140 -0.91 20.60 -7.65
CA ASN A 140 0.31 20.94 -6.92
C ASN A 140 0.59 19.94 -5.78
N ASN A 141 -0.42 19.62 -4.96
CA ASN A 141 -0.26 18.66 -3.86
C ASN A 141 0.14 17.29 -4.39
N ILE A 142 -0.52 16.82 -5.46
CA ILE A 142 -0.21 15.55 -6.11
C ILE A 142 1.24 15.54 -6.62
N ARG A 143 1.64 16.61 -7.30
CA ARG A 143 3.00 16.78 -7.84
C ARG A 143 4.06 16.78 -6.74
N ASP A 144 3.80 17.51 -5.66
CA ASP A 144 4.78 17.73 -4.60
C ASP A 144 4.96 16.45 -3.76
N THR A 145 3.89 15.73 -3.45
CA THR A 145 3.96 14.38 -2.83
C THR A 145 4.68 13.39 -3.74
N PHE A 146 4.39 13.41 -5.05
CA PHE A 146 5.08 12.57 -6.03
C PHE A 146 6.58 12.88 -6.11
N ARG A 147 6.95 14.17 -6.10
CA ARG A 147 8.34 14.64 -6.07
C ARG A 147 9.06 14.12 -4.84
N ILE A 148 8.47 14.23 -3.65
CA ILE A 148 9.08 13.74 -2.40
C ILE A 148 9.36 12.22 -2.48
N LEU A 149 8.41 11.44 -2.97
CA LEU A 149 8.59 9.99 -3.16
C LEU A 149 9.75 9.67 -4.13
N LEU A 150 9.92 10.45 -5.19
CA LEU A 150 11.05 10.28 -6.12
C LEU A 150 12.39 10.64 -5.47
N GLN A 151 12.44 11.74 -4.71
CA GLN A 151 13.65 12.19 -4.01
C GLN A 151 14.12 11.15 -2.99
N MET A 152 13.22 10.71 -2.11
CA MET A 152 13.50 9.65 -1.14
C MET A 152 13.94 8.37 -1.85
N GLY A 153 13.24 7.99 -2.93
CA GLY A 153 13.57 6.80 -3.69
C GLY A 153 14.98 6.84 -4.30
N ALA A 154 15.43 8.00 -4.79
CA ALA A 154 16.78 8.16 -5.32
C ALA A 154 17.85 8.05 -4.23
N VAL A 155 17.63 8.66 -3.07
CA VAL A 155 18.55 8.58 -1.92
C VAL A 155 18.65 7.14 -1.40
N LEU A 156 17.52 6.46 -1.22
CA LEU A 156 17.48 5.07 -0.76
C LEU A 156 18.13 4.11 -1.76
N MET A 157 17.93 4.33 -3.06
CA MET A 157 18.55 3.52 -4.11
C MET A 157 20.07 3.66 -4.10
N PHE A 158 20.58 4.89 -3.91
CA PHE A 158 22.02 5.13 -3.82
C PHE A 158 22.63 4.50 -2.56
N GLY A 159 22.01 4.70 -1.39
CA GLY A 159 22.53 4.17 -0.13
C GLY A 159 22.39 2.65 0.01
N GLY A 160 21.29 2.07 -0.50
CA GLY A 160 21.00 0.64 -0.41
C GLY A 160 21.60 -0.20 -1.53
N GLN A 161 22.09 0.42 -2.62
CA GLN A 161 22.62 -0.27 -3.81
C GLN A 161 21.67 -1.32 -4.42
N VAL A 162 20.37 -1.19 -4.15
CA VAL A 162 19.31 -2.06 -4.67
C VAL A 162 18.20 -1.20 -5.29
N PRO A 163 17.44 -1.74 -6.26
CA PRO A 163 16.25 -1.07 -6.79
C PRO A 163 15.24 -0.70 -5.69
N VAL A 164 14.57 0.45 -5.84
CA VAL A 164 13.50 0.88 -4.92
C VAL A 164 12.14 0.78 -5.61
N VAL A 165 11.24 -0.04 -5.08
CA VAL A 165 9.82 -0.15 -5.46
C VAL A 165 9.06 0.99 -4.79
N LYS A 166 8.44 1.88 -5.58
CA LYS A 166 7.77 3.09 -5.10
C LYS A 166 6.26 2.91 -5.11
N VAL A 167 5.61 3.15 -3.96
CA VAL A 167 4.16 2.97 -3.75
C VAL A 167 3.56 4.23 -3.14
N GLY A 168 2.72 4.91 -3.89
CA GLY A 168 2.01 6.10 -3.38
C GLY A 168 0.77 5.71 -2.57
N ARG A 169 0.61 6.29 -1.38
CA ARG A 169 -0.68 6.41 -0.67
C ARG A 169 -1.45 7.58 -1.28
N MET A 170 -1.96 7.35 -2.49
CA MET A 170 -2.62 8.36 -3.34
C MET A 170 -3.64 7.67 -4.24
N ALA A 171 -4.62 8.42 -4.74
CA ALA A 171 -5.68 7.92 -5.63
C ALA A 171 -6.55 6.81 -5.01
N GLY A 172 -6.96 6.98 -3.75
CA GLY A 172 -7.96 6.10 -3.12
C GLY A 172 -7.98 6.08 -1.59
N GLN A 173 -7.10 6.81 -0.91
CA GLN A 173 -6.96 6.78 0.55
C GLN A 173 -8.00 7.69 1.24
N PHE A 174 -9.28 7.54 0.89
CA PHE A 174 -10.37 8.42 1.35
C PHE A 174 -11.15 7.90 2.56
N ALA A 175 -10.87 6.69 3.05
CA ALA A 175 -11.52 6.11 4.22
C ALA A 175 -10.53 5.98 5.38
N LYS A 176 -11.03 6.13 6.61
CA LYS A 176 -10.23 5.97 7.83
C LYS A 176 -11.00 5.21 8.92
N PRO A 177 -10.34 4.25 9.60
CA PRO A 177 -10.94 3.59 10.77
C PRO A 177 -11.03 4.57 11.94
N ARG A 178 -11.96 4.30 12.86
CA ARG A 178 -12.16 5.10 14.07
C ARG A 178 -12.26 4.18 15.29
N SER A 179 -11.63 4.60 16.38
CA SER A 179 -11.70 3.89 17.66
C SER A 179 -13.12 3.92 18.26
N ASP A 180 -13.85 5.01 18.03
CA ASP A 180 -15.24 5.17 18.46
C ASP A 180 -16.11 5.60 17.26
N SER A 181 -17.32 5.06 17.21
CA SER A 181 -18.35 5.40 16.21
C SER A 181 -18.88 6.82 16.39
N PHE A 182 -18.74 7.41 17.58
CA PHE A 182 -19.18 8.77 17.86
C PHE A 182 -18.03 9.68 18.28
N GLU A 183 -18.20 10.95 17.98
CA GLU A 183 -17.34 12.04 18.38
C GLU A 183 -18.18 13.05 19.16
N GLU A 184 -17.71 13.40 20.36
CA GLU A 184 -18.39 14.36 21.22
C GLU A 184 -17.57 15.65 21.31
N ARG A 185 -18.22 16.79 21.08
CA ARG A 185 -17.62 18.12 21.26
C ARG A 185 -18.64 19.03 21.95
N ASN A 186 -18.23 19.68 23.04
CA ASN A 186 -19.07 20.63 23.79
C ASN A 186 -20.45 20.05 24.17
N GLY A 187 -20.51 18.77 24.56
CA GLY A 187 -21.75 18.07 24.93
C GLY A 187 -22.64 17.63 23.76
N VAL A 188 -22.24 17.87 22.51
CA VAL A 188 -22.94 17.38 21.32
C VAL A 188 -22.24 16.13 20.80
N LYS A 189 -22.98 15.04 20.68
CA LYS A 189 -22.49 13.73 20.20
C LYS A 189 -22.95 13.48 18.76
N LEU A 190 -22.02 13.35 17.83
CA LEU A 190 -22.27 13.09 16.40
C LEU A 190 -21.50 11.85 15.92
N PRO A 191 -21.89 11.21 14.80
CA PRO A 191 -21.09 10.17 14.19
C PRO A 191 -19.67 10.67 13.88
N SER A 192 -18.69 9.81 14.14
CA SER A 192 -17.29 10.08 13.82
C SER A 192 -17.09 10.27 12.32
N TYR A 193 -16.29 11.27 11.94
CA TYR A 193 -15.82 11.43 10.56
C TYR A 193 -14.96 10.20 10.17
N ARG A 194 -15.36 9.45 9.15
CA ARG A 194 -14.73 8.20 8.68
C ARG A 194 -13.99 8.37 7.36
N GLY A 195 -13.70 9.61 6.97
CA GLY A 195 -13.01 9.94 5.73
C GLY A 195 -14.00 10.36 4.65
N ASP A 196 -13.50 11.10 3.65
CA ASP A 196 -14.33 11.75 2.65
C ASP A 196 -15.12 10.78 1.78
N ASN A 197 -14.70 9.51 1.70
CA ASN A 197 -15.44 8.45 1.02
C ASN A 197 -16.77 8.09 1.72
N ILE A 198 -16.89 8.41 3.01
CA ILE A 198 -18.00 7.98 3.87
C ILE A 198 -18.88 9.17 4.24
N ASN A 199 -18.31 10.18 4.90
CA ASN A 199 -19.03 11.35 5.39
C ASN A 199 -18.13 12.60 5.38
N GLY A 200 -18.66 13.75 5.75
CA GLY A 200 -17.95 15.02 5.81
C GLY A 200 -17.15 15.23 7.09
N ASP A 201 -16.09 16.02 6.99
CA ASP A 201 -15.22 16.42 8.11
C ASP A 201 -15.89 17.41 9.08
N ALA A 202 -16.76 18.28 8.56
CA ALA A 202 -17.50 19.28 9.31
C ALA A 202 -18.30 18.65 10.46
N PHE A 203 -18.29 19.29 11.63
CA PHE A 203 -18.95 18.81 12.85
C PHE A 203 -20.40 19.30 12.90
N ASP A 204 -21.22 18.78 11.99
CA ASP A 204 -22.66 19.04 11.94
C ASP A 204 -23.41 17.76 11.57
N SER A 205 -24.67 17.66 11.99
CA SER A 205 -25.47 16.43 11.83
C SER A 205 -25.60 16.00 10.37
N LYS A 206 -25.72 16.96 9.44
CA LYS A 206 -25.90 16.67 8.01
C LYS A 206 -24.62 16.11 7.41
N SER A 207 -23.48 16.73 7.69
CA SER A 207 -22.18 16.29 7.18
C SER A 207 -21.77 14.93 7.72
N ARG A 208 -22.19 14.56 8.94
CA ARG A 208 -21.77 13.29 9.57
C ARG A 208 -22.57 12.06 9.15
N ILE A 209 -23.71 12.24 8.47
CA ILE A 209 -24.47 11.13 7.88
C ILE A 209 -23.66 10.50 6.74
N PRO A 210 -23.46 9.17 6.72
CA PRO A 210 -22.84 8.49 5.59
C PRO A 210 -23.63 8.70 4.30
N ASP A 211 -22.93 9.07 3.23
CA ASP A 211 -23.50 9.40 1.92
C ASP A 211 -22.86 8.50 0.83
N PRO A 212 -23.62 7.58 0.22
CA PRO A 212 -23.09 6.67 -0.80
C PRO A 212 -22.50 7.40 -2.02
N GLN A 213 -23.04 8.57 -2.41
CA GLN A 213 -22.57 9.32 -3.59
C GLN A 213 -21.10 9.73 -3.49
N ARG A 214 -20.57 9.80 -2.26
CA ARG A 214 -19.14 10.05 -2.01
C ARG A 214 -18.24 8.99 -2.62
N MET A 215 -18.70 7.76 -2.82
CA MET A 215 -17.95 6.70 -3.49
C MET A 215 -17.71 7.01 -4.97
N ILE A 216 -18.71 7.54 -5.67
CA ILE A 216 -18.57 8.00 -7.07
C ILE A 216 -17.59 9.17 -7.13
N ARG A 217 -17.70 10.12 -6.20
CA ARG A 217 -16.76 11.25 -6.12
C ARG A 217 -15.33 10.79 -5.85
N ALA A 218 -15.14 9.85 -4.91
CA ALA A 218 -13.85 9.27 -4.60
C ALA A 218 -13.27 8.53 -5.81
N TYR A 219 -14.08 7.78 -6.57
CA TYR A 219 -13.67 7.15 -7.82
C TYR A 219 -13.16 8.18 -8.82
N CYS A 220 -13.94 9.24 -9.11
CA CYS A 220 -13.58 10.26 -10.08
C CYS A 220 -12.27 10.98 -9.69
N GLN A 221 -12.11 11.32 -8.41
CA GLN A 221 -10.88 11.92 -7.91
C GLN A 221 -9.69 10.95 -7.98
N SER A 222 -9.90 9.67 -7.67
CA SER A 222 -8.87 8.63 -7.78
C SER A 222 -8.40 8.48 -9.23
N ALA A 223 -9.33 8.41 -10.18
CA ALA A 223 -9.04 8.29 -11.60
C ALA A 223 -8.24 9.50 -12.10
N ALA A 224 -8.66 10.72 -11.74
CA ALA A 224 -7.99 11.96 -12.13
C ALA A 224 -6.58 12.07 -11.50
N THR A 225 -6.43 11.76 -10.21
CA THR A 225 -5.14 11.73 -9.53
C THR A 225 -4.19 10.73 -10.19
N LEU A 226 -4.66 9.50 -10.45
CA LEU A 226 -3.82 8.48 -11.05
C LEU A 226 -3.44 8.82 -12.50
N ASN A 227 -4.35 9.41 -13.27
CA ASN A 227 -4.04 9.90 -14.61
C ASN A 227 -2.92 10.94 -14.59
N LEU A 228 -2.97 11.91 -13.67
CA LEU A 228 -1.92 12.91 -13.52
C LEU A 228 -0.59 12.27 -13.06
N LEU A 229 -0.63 11.34 -12.11
CA LEU A 229 0.56 10.60 -11.68
C LEU A 229 1.20 9.81 -12.83
N ARG A 230 0.38 9.19 -13.70
CA ARG A 230 0.87 8.51 -14.91
C ARG A 230 1.52 9.50 -15.88
N ALA A 231 0.95 10.68 -16.06
CA ALA A 231 1.52 11.72 -16.90
C ALA A 231 2.87 12.23 -16.37
N PHE A 232 3.00 12.45 -15.05
CA PHE A 232 4.30 12.79 -14.45
C PHE A 232 5.30 11.66 -14.58
N ALA A 233 4.81 10.43 -14.46
CA ALA A 233 5.64 9.25 -14.54
C ALA A 233 6.31 9.09 -15.92
N THR A 234 5.52 9.17 -16.99
CA THR A 234 5.99 8.90 -18.36
C THR A 234 6.42 10.16 -19.10
N GLY A 235 5.91 11.34 -18.72
CA GLY A 235 6.15 12.62 -19.39
C GLY A 235 7.45 13.34 -19.02
N GLY A 236 8.44 12.63 -18.46
CA GLY A 236 9.76 13.18 -18.17
C GLY A 236 9.88 13.99 -16.86
N TYR A 237 8.79 14.18 -16.10
CA TYR A 237 8.88 14.83 -14.79
C TYR A 237 9.74 14.01 -13.81
N ALA A 238 9.67 12.68 -13.91
CA ALA A 238 10.48 11.76 -13.12
C ALA A 238 11.87 11.48 -13.71
N ALA A 239 12.34 12.25 -14.69
CA ALA A 239 13.68 12.06 -15.24
C ALA A 239 14.75 12.26 -14.14
N MET A 240 15.72 11.35 -14.08
CA MET A 240 16.73 11.30 -13.02
C MET A 240 17.48 12.63 -12.83
N GLN A 241 17.77 13.34 -13.93
CA GLN A 241 18.41 14.66 -13.90
C GLN A 241 17.63 15.69 -13.07
N ARG A 242 16.29 15.66 -13.12
CA ARG A 242 15.45 16.56 -12.31
C ARG A 242 15.44 16.16 -10.83
N VAL A 243 15.47 14.86 -10.55
CA VAL A 243 15.49 14.35 -9.17
C VAL A 243 16.77 14.75 -8.45
N THR A 244 17.93 14.65 -9.12
CA THR A 244 19.21 15.11 -8.56
C THR A 244 19.20 16.61 -8.30
N GLN A 245 18.67 17.42 -9.23
CA GLN A 245 18.56 18.87 -9.04
C GLN A 245 17.74 19.23 -7.80
N TRP A 246 16.61 18.54 -7.58
CA TRP A 246 15.76 18.79 -6.41
C TRP A 246 16.40 18.41 -5.08
N ASN A 247 17.25 17.37 -5.08
CA ASN A 247 17.98 16.97 -3.88
C ASN A 247 19.03 18.01 -3.49
N LEU A 248 19.69 18.62 -4.47
CA LEU A 248 20.63 19.72 -4.23
C LEU A 248 19.91 20.93 -3.61
N ASP A 249 18.73 21.32 -4.12
CA ASP A 249 17.92 22.41 -3.56
C ASP A 249 17.57 22.22 -2.08
N PHE A 250 17.42 20.96 -1.64
CA PHE A 250 17.14 20.62 -0.24
C PHE A 250 18.38 20.76 0.63
N THR A 251 19.52 20.21 0.17
CA THR A 251 20.79 20.26 0.89
C THR A 251 21.24 21.70 1.10
N GLU A 252 21.19 22.54 0.06
CA GLU A 252 21.58 23.97 0.13
C GLU A 252 20.72 24.80 1.11
N LYS A 253 19.53 24.33 1.47
CA LYS A 253 18.58 25.07 2.33
C LYS A 253 18.42 24.45 3.72
N SER A 254 19.21 23.45 4.07
CA SER A 254 19.14 22.74 5.35
C SER A 254 20.40 22.97 6.17
N GLU A 255 20.28 23.20 7.49
CA GLU A 255 21.42 23.35 8.40
C GLU A 255 22.35 22.12 8.42
N GLN A 256 21.84 20.97 8.00
CA GLN A 256 22.60 19.72 7.90
C GLN A 256 23.36 19.57 6.57
N GLY A 257 23.07 20.39 5.55
CA GLY A 257 23.74 20.32 4.26
C GLY A 257 25.14 20.94 4.24
N ASP A 258 25.43 21.80 5.22
CA ASP A 258 26.72 22.47 5.41
C ASP A 258 27.73 21.65 6.25
N ARG A 259 27.36 20.44 6.68
CA ARG A 259 28.21 19.53 7.46
C ARG A 259 28.70 18.35 6.64
#